data_AF-A0A1M7T1H9-F1
#
_entry.id   AF-A0A1M7T1H9-F1
#
_cell.length_a   1.000
_cell.length_b   1.000
_cell.length_c   1.000
_cell.angle_alpha   90.00
_cell.angle_beta   90.00
_cell.angle_gamma   90.00
#
_symmetry.space_group_name_H-M   'P 1'
#
loop_
_entity.id
_entity.type
_entity.pdbx_description
1 polymer ?
#
loop_
_entity_poly.entity_id
_entity_poly.type
_entity_poly.pdbx_seq_one_letter_code
_entity_poly.pdbx_strand_id
1 'polypeptide(L)'
;MVSALAPGGPAPDVLVPHWLTAAEREELSALVRCALEDEEVHPVAAIHLSDVLTELHVATAREAMWPGSAARVRRVTGWGADVLPVRLSARELTSVLTLPELAPRLRTALCQDRP
;
A
#
# COMPACT_ATOMS: atom_id res chain seq x y z
N MET A 1 14.75 17.71 -31.92
CA MET A 1 15.28 17.42 -30.58
C MET A 1 14.87 16.01 -30.20
N VAL A 2 15.76 15.04 -30.39
CA VAL A 2 15.55 13.65 -29.93
C VAL A 2 15.72 13.62 -28.41
N SER A 3 14.76 13.05 -27.70
CA SER A 3 14.82 12.89 -26.24
C SER A 3 15.73 11.71 -25.89
N ALA A 4 16.72 11.96 -25.03
CA ALA A 4 17.76 11.01 -24.63
C ALA A 4 17.31 10.09 -23.48
N LEU A 5 16.21 9.37 -23.64
CA LEU A 5 15.89 8.26 -22.73
C LEU A 5 16.60 7.02 -23.23
N ALA A 6 17.64 6.60 -22.51
CA ALA A 6 18.33 5.34 -22.76
C ALA A 6 17.30 4.20 -22.72
N PRO A 7 17.22 3.34 -23.75
CA PRO A 7 16.33 2.19 -23.72
C PRO A 7 16.97 1.13 -22.83
N GLY A 8 16.50 0.98 -21.58
CA GLY A 8 16.99 -0.11 -20.73
C GLY A 8 17.03 0.15 -19.22
N GLY A 9 16.57 1.30 -18.72
CA GLY A 9 16.30 1.41 -17.28
C GLY A 9 15.20 0.40 -16.88
N PRO A 10 15.27 -0.23 -15.69
CA PRO A 10 14.17 -1.04 -15.20
C PRO A 10 12.89 -0.18 -15.24
N ALA A 11 11.80 -0.75 -15.78
CA ALA A 11 10.53 -0.06 -15.79
C ALA A 11 10.17 0.34 -14.35
N PRO A 12 9.66 1.56 -14.12
CA PRO A 12 9.22 1.96 -12.79
C PRO A 12 8.16 0.98 -12.30
N ASP A 13 8.25 0.60 -11.03
CA ASP A 13 7.28 -0.31 -10.44
C ASP A 13 5.88 0.28 -10.56
N VAL A 14 4.97 -0.50 -11.13
CA VAL A 14 3.57 -0.10 -11.26
C VAL A 14 2.91 -0.23 -9.90
N LEU A 15 2.42 0.88 -9.36
CA LEU A 15 1.66 0.89 -8.11
C LEU A 15 0.20 0.55 -8.39
N VAL A 16 -0.29 -0.54 -7.79
CA VAL A 16 -1.66 -1.03 -7.92
C VAL A 16 -2.46 -0.77 -6.64
N PRO A 17 -3.76 -0.45 -6.72
CA PRO A 17 -4.56 -0.12 -5.55
C PRO A 17 -4.98 -1.37 -4.76
N HIS A 18 -4.73 -1.36 -3.44
CA HIS A 18 -5.26 -2.31 -2.46
C HIS A 18 -6.26 -1.58 -1.54
N TRP A 19 -7.51 -2.05 -1.50
CA TRP A 19 -8.62 -1.34 -0.86
C TRP A 19 -8.79 -1.72 0.60
N LEU A 20 -8.27 -0.89 1.50
CA LEU A 20 -8.22 -1.14 2.93
C LEU A 20 -9.16 -0.21 3.70
N THR A 21 -9.82 -0.73 4.73
CA THR A 21 -10.52 0.03 5.79
C THR A 21 -9.53 0.80 6.66
N ALA A 22 -10.01 1.73 7.49
CA ALA A 22 -9.15 2.45 8.43
C ALA A 22 -8.46 1.49 9.42
N ALA A 23 -9.21 0.51 9.95
CA ALA A 23 -8.67 -0.47 10.88
C ALA A 23 -7.58 -1.34 10.25
N GLU A 24 -7.76 -1.77 9.00
CA GLU A 24 -6.74 -2.53 8.26
C GLU A 24 -5.49 -1.69 7.97
N ARG A 25 -5.65 -0.39 7.63
CA ARG A 25 -4.51 0.51 7.43
C ARG A 25 -3.74 0.77 8.73
N GLU A 26 -4.44 0.90 9.85
CA GLU A 26 -3.81 1.10 11.17
C GLU A 26 -3.05 -0.15 11.60
N GLU A 27 -3.66 -1.33 11.47
CA GLU A 27 -3.02 -2.61 11.75
C GLU A 27 -1.80 -2.83 10.86
N LEU A 28 -1.91 -2.55 9.56
CA LEU A 28 -0.79 -2.64 8.63
C LEU A 28 0.33 -1.64 9.01
N SER A 29 -0.01 -0.41 9.36
CA SER A 29 0.97 0.60 9.77
C SER A 29 1.72 0.17 11.03
N ALA A 30 1.01 -0.40 12.01
CA ALA A 30 1.61 -0.89 13.24
C ALA A 30 2.55 -2.07 12.97
N LEU A 31 2.08 -3.07 12.22
CA LEU A 31 2.86 -4.24 11.82
C LEU A 31 4.16 -3.84 11.10
N VAL A 32 4.06 -2.93 10.13
CA VAL A 32 5.21 -2.48 9.35
C VAL A 32 6.21 -1.71 10.22
N ARG A 33 5.74 -0.88 11.15
CA ARG A 33 6.63 -0.19 12.10
C ARG A 33 7.36 -1.18 13.01
N CYS A 34 6.65 -2.17 13.56
CA CYS A 34 7.29 -3.21 14.37
C CYS A 34 8.32 -4.01 13.57
N ALA A 35 8.02 -4.35 12.31
CA ALA A 35 8.98 -5.04 11.44
C ALA A 35 10.23 -4.19 11.15
N LEU A 36 10.10 -2.87 11.04
CA LEU A 36 11.25 -1.97 10.83
C LEU A 36 12.14 -1.80 12.07
N GLU A 37 11.65 -2.19 13.25
CA GLU A 37 12.45 -2.23 14.49
C GLU A 37 13.26 -3.54 14.63
N ASP A 38 12.97 -4.55 13.79
CA ASP A 38 13.64 -5.85 13.80
C ASP A 38 14.90 -5.83 12.92
N GLU A 39 16.07 -6.04 13.55
CA GLU A 39 17.37 -6.07 12.87
C GLU A 39 17.53 -7.27 11.90
N GLU A 40 16.71 -8.30 12.03
CA GLU A 40 16.72 -9.48 11.15
C GLU A 40 16.01 -9.24 9.81
N VAL A 41 15.29 -8.12 9.66
CA VAL A 41 14.65 -7.76 8.39
C VAL A 41 15.71 -7.41 7.35
N HIS A 42 15.68 -8.13 6.22
CA HIS A 42 16.60 -7.90 5.12
C HIS A 42 16.56 -6.42 4.67
N PRO A 43 17.71 -5.73 4.50
CA PRO A 43 17.75 -4.29 4.25
C PRO A 43 16.92 -3.82 3.04
N VAL A 44 16.86 -4.62 1.98
CA VAL A 44 16.02 -4.32 0.81
C VAL A 44 14.52 -4.40 1.14
N ALA A 45 14.12 -5.34 2.00
CA ALA A 45 12.74 -5.42 2.46
C ALA A 45 12.41 -4.22 3.36
N ALA A 46 13.34 -3.76 4.20
CA ALA A 46 13.16 -2.57 5.02
C ALA A 46 12.91 -1.29 4.19
N ILE A 47 13.56 -1.15 3.03
CA ILE A 47 13.27 -0.06 2.07
C ILE A 47 11.82 -0.14 1.59
N HIS A 48 11.40 -1.31 1.10
CA HIS A 48 10.03 -1.50 0.61
C HIS A 48 8.98 -1.33 1.71
N LEU A 49 9.27 -1.75 2.94
CA LEU A 49 8.41 -1.54 4.10
C LEU A 49 8.29 -0.04 4.46
N SER A 50 9.37 0.72 4.31
CA SER A 50 9.34 2.18 4.48
C SER A 50 8.48 2.86 3.39
N ASP A 51 8.54 2.37 2.16
CA ASP A 51 7.68 2.83 1.06
C ASP A 51 6.20 2.51 1.32
N VAL A 52 5.89 1.34 1.90
CA VAL A 52 4.53 0.97 2.34
C VAL A 52 3.99 1.99 3.36
N LEU A 53 4.79 2.39 4.35
CA LEU A 53 4.38 3.44 5.29
C LEU A 53 4.12 4.77 4.58
N THR A 54 4.94 5.12 3.59
CA THR A 54 4.72 6.34 2.79
C THR A 54 3.38 6.28 2.06
N GLU A 55 3.07 5.17 1.39
CA GLU A 55 1.81 5.02 0.65
C GLU A 55 0.58 4.97 1.55
N LEU A 56 0.71 4.46 2.78
CA LEU A 56 -0.34 4.54 3.82
C LEU A 56 -0.63 6.00 4.23
N HIS A 57 0.42 6.82 4.41
CA HIS A 57 0.24 8.25 4.67
C HIS A 57 -0.33 8.98 3.46
N VAL A 58 0.12 8.67 2.25
CA VAL A 58 -0.40 9.25 1.00
C VAL A 58 -1.89 8.93 0.83
N ALA A 59 -2.33 7.71 1.13
CA ALA A 59 -3.75 7.34 1.09
C ALA A 59 -4.59 8.23 2.02
N THR A 60 -4.10 8.47 3.25
CA THR A 60 -4.76 9.34 4.24
C THR A 60 -4.76 10.81 3.79
N ALA A 61 -3.64 11.32 3.28
CA ALA A 61 -3.53 12.68 2.77
C ALA A 61 -4.43 12.91 1.54
N ARG A 62 -4.54 11.92 0.65
CA ARG A 62 -5.40 11.99 -0.55
C ARG A 62 -6.87 12.09 -0.17
N GLU A 63 -7.33 11.37 0.86
CA GLU A 63 -8.69 11.50 1.39
C GLU A 63 -8.97 12.92 1.88
N ALA A 64 -8.02 13.52 2.62
CA ALA A 64 -8.19 14.86 3.16
C ALA A 64 -8.19 15.95 2.07
N MET A 65 -7.34 15.80 1.04
CA MET A 65 -7.22 16.78 -0.05
C MET A 65 -8.36 16.70 -1.08
N TRP A 66 -8.86 15.50 -1.37
CA TRP A 66 -9.92 15.27 -2.37
C TRP A 66 -11.04 14.38 -1.85
N PRO A 67 -11.76 14.79 -0.79
CA PRO A 67 -12.76 13.96 -0.13
C PRO A 67 -13.91 13.55 -1.07
N GLY A 68 -14.24 14.40 -2.05
CA GLY A 68 -15.29 14.11 -3.04
C GLY A 68 -14.97 12.94 -3.96
N SER A 69 -13.69 12.65 -4.23
CA SER A 69 -13.29 11.56 -5.13
C SER A 69 -13.50 10.20 -4.47
N ALA A 70 -13.04 10.04 -3.23
CA ALA A 70 -13.21 8.79 -2.49
C ALA A 70 -14.68 8.54 -2.12
N ALA A 71 -15.41 9.59 -1.72
CA ALA A 71 -16.85 9.48 -1.47
C ALA A 71 -17.62 9.00 -2.71
N ARG A 72 -17.19 9.38 -3.92
CA ARG A 72 -17.81 8.92 -5.18
C ARG A 72 -17.55 7.43 -5.42
N VAL A 73 -16.32 6.97 -5.23
CA VAL A 73 -15.98 5.54 -5.35
C VAL A 73 -16.82 4.72 -4.38
N ARG A 74 -16.82 5.09 -3.09
CA ARG A 74 -17.60 4.40 -2.04
C ARG A 74 -19.09 4.33 -2.35
N ARG A 75 -19.66 5.41 -2.91
CA ARG A 75 -21.07 5.43 -3.34
C ARG A 75 -21.36 4.42 -4.45
N VAL A 76 -20.46 4.29 -5.41
CA VAL A 76 -20.66 3.39 -6.57
C VAL A 76 -20.43 1.94 -6.20
N THR A 77 -19.46 1.66 -5.31
CA THR A 77 -19.11 0.29 -4.89
C THR A 77 -19.95 -0.21 -3.70
N GLY A 78 -20.59 0.68 -2.96
CA GLY A 78 -21.26 0.35 -1.70
C GLY A 78 -20.28 0.04 -0.55
N TRP A 79 -18.98 0.32 -0.74
CA TRP A 79 -17.97 0.08 0.29
C TRP A 79 -18.11 1.03 1.48
N GLY A 80 -17.53 0.62 2.62
CA GLY A 80 -17.52 1.40 3.86
C GLY A 80 -16.95 2.81 3.70
N ALA A 81 -17.40 3.72 4.57
CA ALA A 81 -17.08 5.15 4.52
C ALA A 81 -15.58 5.45 4.69
N ASP A 82 -14.81 4.50 5.19
CA ASP A 82 -13.40 4.60 5.55
C ASP A 82 -12.48 3.80 4.61
N VAL A 83 -13.04 3.18 3.57
CA VAL A 83 -12.28 2.37 2.60
C VAL A 83 -11.50 3.29 1.67
N LEU A 84 -10.20 3.03 1.54
CA LEU A 84 -9.27 3.80 0.72
C LEU A 84 -8.30 2.90 -0.05
N PRO A 85 -7.88 3.32 -1.26
CA PRO A 85 -6.85 2.62 -2.00
C PRO A 85 -5.47 3.01 -1.46
N VAL A 86 -4.75 2.03 -0.93
CA VAL A 86 -3.30 2.11 -0.69
C VAL A 86 -2.61 1.55 -1.91
N ARG A 87 -1.75 2.31 -2.57
CA ARG A 87 -1.14 1.88 -3.83
C ARG A 87 0.20 1.23 -3.54
N LEU A 88 0.36 -0.04 -3.86
CA LEU A 88 1.60 -0.77 -3.60
C LEU A 88 2.18 -1.33 -4.89
N SER A 89 3.50 -1.38 -4.97
CA SER A 89 4.21 -2.18 -5.97
C SER A 89 4.14 -3.67 -5.63
N ALA A 90 4.45 -4.53 -6.60
CA ALA A 90 4.59 -5.96 -6.34
C ALA A 90 5.68 -6.27 -5.30
N ARG A 91 6.75 -5.46 -5.23
CA ARG A 91 7.83 -5.62 -4.25
C ARG A 91 7.37 -5.24 -2.85
N GLU A 92 6.73 -4.09 -2.71
CA GLU A 92 6.12 -3.63 -1.46
C GLU A 92 5.09 -4.64 -0.93
N LEU A 93 4.17 -5.09 -1.79
CA LEU A 93 3.20 -6.10 -1.42
C LEU A 93 3.88 -7.41 -0.98
N THR A 94 4.88 -7.89 -1.72
CA THR A 94 5.62 -9.10 -1.36
C THR A 94 6.29 -8.96 0.00
N SER A 95 6.97 -7.83 0.26
CA SER A 95 7.62 -7.56 1.55
C SER A 95 6.63 -7.59 2.72
N VAL A 96 5.43 -7.04 2.55
CA VAL A 96 4.36 -7.14 3.56
C VAL A 96 3.87 -8.59 3.72
N LEU A 97 3.60 -9.27 2.62
CA LEU A 97 3.08 -10.65 2.63
C LEU A 97 4.07 -11.65 3.23
N THR A 98 5.37 -11.35 3.26
CA THR A 98 6.38 -12.19 3.91
C THR A 98 6.49 -11.98 5.41
N LEU A 99 5.83 -10.97 5.99
CA LEU A 99 5.88 -10.73 7.43
C LEU A 99 5.17 -11.87 8.19
N PRO A 100 5.83 -12.47 9.20
CA PRO A 100 5.29 -13.64 9.92
C PRO A 100 4.05 -13.28 10.76
N GLU A 101 3.99 -12.07 11.30
CA GLU A 101 2.91 -11.58 12.15
C GLU A 101 1.71 -11.03 11.36
N LEU A 102 1.74 -11.11 10.03
CA LEU A 102 0.65 -10.63 9.19
C LEU A 102 -0.63 -11.45 9.44
N ALA A 103 -1.62 -10.79 10.04
CA ALA A 103 -2.93 -11.38 10.31
C ALA A 103 -3.57 -11.95 9.03
N PRO A 104 -4.16 -13.16 9.06
CA PRO A 104 -4.77 -13.77 7.87
C PRO A 104 -5.82 -12.89 7.21
N ARG A 105 -6.61 -12.15 7.99
CA ARG A 105 -7.62 -11.20 7.48
C ARG A 105 -7.00 -10.09 6.63
N LEU A 106 -5.87 -9.53 7.08
CA LEU A 106 -5.19 -8.43 6.41
C LEU A 106 -4.47 -8.94 5.17
N ARG A 107 -3.89 -10.16 5.24
CA ARG A 107 -3.38 -10.88 4.08
C ARG A 107 -4.45 -11.06 3.00
N THR A 108 -5.64 -11.50 3.38
CA THR A 108 -6.77 -11.63 2.45
C THR A 108 -7.15 -10.27 1.85
N ALA A 109 -7.27 -9.21 2.65
CA ALA A 109 -7.59 -7.87 2.17
C ALA A 109 -6.55 -7.31 1.19
N LEU A 110 -5.26 -7.61 1.39
CA LEU A 110 -4.18 -7.18 0.50
C LEU A 110 -4.16 -7.97 -0.82
N CYS A 111 -4.50 -9.26 -0.79
CA CYS A 111 -4.49 -10.12 -1.98
C CYS A 111 -5.81 -10.09 -2.77
N GLN A 112 -6.86 -9.49 -2.22
CA GLN A 112 -8.13 -9.33 -2.90
C GLN A 112 -8.23 -7.92 -3.44
N ASP A 113 -8.55 -7.81 -4.74
CA ASP A 113 -9.33 -6.68 -5.19
C ASP A 113 -10.69 -6.84 -4.50
N ARG A 114 -10.91 -6.11 -3.41
CA ARG A 114 -12.15 -6.21 -2.62
C ARG A 114 -13.36 -6.28 -3.57
N PRO A 115 -14.29 -7.24 -3.38
CA PRO A 115 -15.33 -7.52 -4.37
C PRO A 115 -16.20 -6.31 -4.73
#